data_AF-A0A1I0KLM0-F1
#
_entry.id   AF-A0A1I0KLM0-F1
#
_cell.length_a   1.000
_cell.length_b   1.000
_cell.length_c   1.000
_cell.angle_alpha   90.00
_cell.angle_beta   90.00
_cell.angle_gamma   90.00
#
_symmetry.space_group_name_H-M   'P 1'
#
loop_
_entity.id
_entity.type
_entity.pdbx_description
1 polymer ?
#
loop_
_entity_poly.entity_id
_entity_poly.type
_entity_poly.pdbx_seq_one_letter_code
_entity_poly.pdbx_strand_id
1 'polypeptide(L)' 'MLPSIQTFRRLCVVLSISADEALGLKPSQDVKWAAEPPSDAGEPAELRRLMRRARQLDRSAIRLLSVLASNFRPRGG' A
#
# COMPACT_ATOMS: atom_id res chain seq x y z
N MET A 1 -8.47 -0.65 -29.72
CA MET A 1 -9.33 -1.13 -28.61
C MET A 1 -8.54 -1.03 -27.32
N LEU A 2 -9.06 -0.37 -26.29
CA LEU A 2 -8.38 -0.33 -24.99
C LEU A 2 -8.72 -1.60 -24.19
N PRO A 3 -7.75 -2.22 -23.50
CA PRO A 3 -8.02 -3.34 -22.61
C PRO A 3 -8.94 -2.91 -21.46
N SER A 4 -9.67 -3.88 -20.88
CA SER A 4 -10.36 -3.63 -19.62
C SER A 4 -9.36 -3.22 -18.54
N ILE A 5 -9.82 -2.47 -17.53
CA ILE A 5 -8.98 -2.05 -16.39
C ILE A 5 -8.32 -3.27 -15.72
N GLN A 6 -9.04 -4.38 -15.58
CA GLN A 6 -8.49 -5.60 -14.99
C GLN A 6 -7.39 -6.22 -15.85
N THR A 7 -7.59 -6.28 -17.17
CA THR A 7 -6.61 -6.80 -18.12
C THR A 7 -5.36 -5.93 -18.13
N PHE A 8 -5.54 -4.60 -18.15
CA PHE A 8 -4.44 -3.64 -18.08
C PHE A 8 -3.60 -3.83 -16.82
N ARG A 9 -4.22 -3.91 -15.63
CA ARG A 9 -3.49 -4.14 -14.37
C ARG A 9 -2.73 -5.46 -14.37
N ARG A 10 -3.29 -6.54 -14.91
CA ARG A 10 -2.58 -7.82 -15.02
C ARG A 10 -1.35 -7.71 -15.91
N LEU A 11 -1.44 -6.99 -17.02
CA LEU A 11 -0.31 -6.73 -17.91
C LEU A 11 0.78 -5.91 -17.22
N CYS A 12 0.42 -4.84 -16.49
CA CYS A 12 1.36 -4.06 -15.70
C CYS A 12 2.13 -4.92 -14.68
N VAL A 13 1.43 -5.83 -13.99
CA VAL A 13 2.06 -6.76 -13.02
C VAL A 13 3.03 -7.72 -13.71
N VAL A 14 2.64 -8.33 -14.84
CA VAL A 14 3.49 -9.28 -15.57
C VAL A 14 4.73 -8.59 -16.15
N LEU A 15 4.56 -7.39 -16.70
CA LEU A 15 5.63 -6.61 -17.30
C LEU A 15 6.48 -5.86 -16.26
N SER A 16 6.09 -5.89 -14.97
CA SER A 16 6.74 -5.14 -13.89
C SER A 16 6.83 -3.63 -14.16
N ILE A 17 5.78 -3.05 -14.75
CA ILE A 17 5.66 -1.61 -15.05
C ILE A 17 4.53 -1.03 -14.21
N SER A 18 4.69 0.20 -13.69
CA SER A 18 3.62 0.84 -12.92
C SER A 18 2.45 1.25 -13.83
N ALA A 19 1.21 1.15 -13.32
CA ALA A 19 0.02 1.51 -14.09
C ALA A 19 0.01 3.01 -14.45
N ASP A 20 0.51 3.85 -13.55
CA ASP A 20 0.59 5.31 -13.76
C ASP A 20 1.62 5.65 -14.84
N GLU A 21 2.79 5.01 -14.84
CA GLU A 21 3.80 5.14 -15.89
C GLU A 21 3.29 4.63 -17.24
N ALA A 22 2.62 3.48 -17.27
CA ALA A 22 2.03 2.93 -18.49
C ALA A 22 0.89 3.80 -19.05
N LEU A 23 0.26 4.63 -18.21
CA LEU A 23 -0.77 5.61 -18.62
C LEU A 23 -0.20 7.01 -18.86
N GLY A 24 1.11 7.22 -18.72
CA GLY A 24 1.75 8.53 -18.85
C GLY A 24 1.31 9.54 -17.78
N LEU A 25 0.75 9.05 -16.66
CA LEU A 25 0.40 9.88 -15.51
C LEU A 25 1.71 10.24 -14.81
N LYS A 26 2.07 11.53 -14.83
CA LYS A 26 3.21 12.06 -14.08
C LYS A 26 3.12 11.52 -12.63
N PRO A 27 4.17 10.87 -12.10
CA PRO A 27 4.12 10.33 -10.75
C PRO A 27 3.94 11.50 -9.79
N SER A 28 2.72 11.68 -9.28
CA SER A 28 2.47 12.54 -8.13
C SER A 28 3.03 11.78 -6.93
N GLN A 29 4.32 11.98 -6.67
CA GLN A 29 5.08 11.46 -5.53
C GLN A 29 5.11 9.94 -5.38
N ASP A 30 6.30 9.37 -5.59
CA ASP A 30 6.85 8.20 -4.90
C ASP A 30 5.86 7.24 -4.22
N VAL A 31 5.11 6.46 -5.01
CA VAL A 31 4.57 5.20 -4.49
C VAL A 31 5.58 4.11 -4.85
N LYS A 32 6.64 4.04 -4.04
CA LYS A 32 7.67 3.00 -4.07
C LYS A 32 7.07 1.64 -3.73
N TRP A 33 6.45 0.98 -4.71
CA TRP A 33 6.17 -0.47 -4.67
C TRP A 33 7.44 -1.27 -5.02
N ALA A 34 8.54 -1.01 -4.32
CA ALA A 34 9.72 -1.86 -4.32
C ALA A 34 10.57 -1.49 -3.10
N ALA A 35 10.86 -2.50 -2.29
CA ALA A 35 11.45 -2.40 -0.97
C ALA A 35 12.84 -1.73 -0.98
N GLU A 36 12.91 -0.51 -0.45
CA GLU A 36 13.93 -0.18 0.52
C GLU A 36 13.17 0.12 1.82
N PRO A 37 13.46 -0.54 2.95
CA PRO A 37 12.77 -0.21 4.20
C PRO A 37 13.05 1.27 4.48
N PRO A 38 12.02 2.14 4.56
CA PRO A 38 12.25 3.52 4.94
C PRO A 38 12.95 3.47 6.28
N SER A 39 14.12 4.12 6.35
CA SER A 39 14.85 4.31 7.59
C SER A 39 13.84 4.76 8.65
N ASP A 40 13.82 4.00 9.74
CA ASP A 40 12.89 4.03 10.88
C ASP A 40 12.92 5.36 11.68
N ALA A 41 13.38 6.44 11.04
CA ALA A 41 13.72 7.72 11.65
C ALA A 41 12.50 8.64 11.87
N GLY A 42 11.35 8.35 11.24
CA GLY A 42 10.16 9.21 11.33
C GLY A 42 8.89 8.54 11.87
N GLU A 43 8.85 7.22 12.01
CA GLU A 43 7.65 6.54 12.50
C GLU A 43 7.60 6.52 14.03
N PRO A 44 6.45 6.85 14.66
CA PRO A 44 6.30 6.71 16.10
C PRO A 44 6.52 5.24 16.51
N ALA A 45 7.22 5.03 17.63
CA ALA A 45 7.60 3.69 18.10
C ALA A 45 6.39 2.74 18.24
N GLU A 46 5.20 3.29 18.47
CA GLU A 46 3.92 2.59 18.55
C GLU A 46 3.49 2.00 17.20
N LEU A 47 3.63 2.76 16.11
CA LEU A 47 3.29 2.30 14.75
C LEU A 47 4.19 1.14 14.34
N ARG A 48 5.49 1.24 14.64
CA ARG A 48 6.47 0.18 14.38
C ARG A 48 6.16 -1.09 15.13
N ARG A 49 5.77 -0.99 16.41
CA ARG A 49 5.34 -2.14 17.22
C ARG A 49 4.08 -2.76 16.65
N LEU A 50 3.11 -1.95 16.23
CA LEU A 50 1.88 -2.40 15.58
C LEU A 50 2.19 -3.16 14.28
N MET A 51 3.04 -2.62 13.42
CA MET A 51 3.45 -3.26 12.17
C MET A 51 4.20 -4.59 12.39
N ARG A 52 5.05 -4.65 13.42
CA ARG A 52 5.72 -5.91 13.81
C ARG A 52 4.70 -6.97 14.21
N ARG A 53 3.67 -6.60 14.98
CA ARG A 53 2.59 -7.55 15.33
C ARG A 53 1.74 -7.90 14.12
N ALA A 54 1.33 -6.91 13.32
CA ALA A 54 0.52 -7.08 12.10
C ALA A 54 1.10 -8.13 11.14
N ARG A 55 2.43 -8.17 10.99
CA ARG A 55 3.13 -9.17 10.16
C ARG A 55 3.05 -10.62 10.67
N GLN A 56 2.72 -10.82 11.95
CA GLN A 56 2.56 -12.15 12.55
C GLN A 56 1.10 -12.63 12.54
N LEU A 57 0.15 -11.77 12.16
CA LEU A 57 -1.26 -12.15 12.08
C LEU A 57 -1.57 -12.86 10.77
N ASP A 58 -2.58 -13.73 10.81
CA ASP A 58 -3.12 -14.36 9.64
C ASP A 58 -4.00 -13.38 8.82
N ARG A 59 -4.34 -13.79 7.60
CA ARG A 59 -5.06 -12.93 6.66
C ARG A 59 -6.44 -12.49 7.18
N SER A 60 -7.11 -13.30 8.00
CA SER A 60 -8.42 -12.96 8.55
C SER A 60 -8.30 -11.85 9.60
N ALA A 61 -7.31 -11.96 10.50
CA ALA A 61 -7.10 -10.97 11.54
C ALA A 61 -6.55 -9.63 11.01
N ILE A 62 -5.75 -9.65 9.92
CA ILE A 62 -5.36 -8.41 9.22
C ILE A 62 -6.58 -7.68 8.63
N ARG A 63 -7.56 -8.40 8.08
CA ARG A 63 -8.80 -7.80 7.57
C ARG A 63 -9.62 -7.16 8.69
N LEU A 64 -9.75 -7.84 9.82
CA LEU A 64 -10.44 -7.29 10.99
C LEU A 64 -9.76 -6.03 11.51
N LEU A 65 -8.42 -6.03 11.57
CA LEU A 65 -7.64 -4.85 11.95
C LEU A 65 -7.89 -3.66 11.00
N SER A 66 -8.00 -3.90 9.70
CA SER A 66 -8.33 -2.87 8.69
C SER A 66 -9.74 -2.29 8.89
N VAL A 67 -10.74 -3.15 9.16
CA VAL A 67 -12.10 -2.70 9.46
C VAL A 67 -12.12 -1.86 10.75
N LEU A 68 -11.44 -2.31 11.81
CA LEU A 68 -11.35 -1.54 13.05
C LEU A 68 -10.66 -0.20 12.82
N ALA A 69 -9.53 -0.17 12.11
CA ALA A 69 -8.82 1.05 11.73
C ALA A 69 -9.73 2.06 11.01
N SER A 70 -10.57 1.59 10.07
CA SER A 70 -11.49 2.44 9.32
C SER A 70 -12.60 3.10 10.17
N ASN A 71 -12.89 2.55 11.35
CA ASN A 71 -13.85 3.11 12.30
C ASN A 71 -13.21 4.14 13.25
N PHE A 72 -11.88 4.16 13.37
CA PHE A 72 -11.19 5.18 14.14
C PHE A 72 -11.10 6.45 13.31
N ARG A 73 -11.89 7.47 13.67
CA ARG A 73 -11.77 8.80 13.10
C ARG A 73 -10.50 9.47 13.64
N PRO A 74 -9.68 10.14 12.79
CA PRO A 74 -8.57 10.92 13.29
C PRO A 74 -9.08 11.96 14.29
N ARG A 75 -8.58 11.90 15.53
CA ARG A 75 -8.79 12.99 16.50
C ARG A 75 -7.79 14.10 16.16
N GLY A 76 -8.27 15.07 15.39
CA GLY A 76 -7.58 16.35 15.20
C GLY A 76 -6.85 16.48 13.85
N GLY A 77 -7.11 17.62 13.22
CA GLY A 77 -6.65 18.06 11.91
C GLY A 77 -7.64 19.10 11.42
#